data_AF-A0A142X8B2-F1
#
_entry.id   AF-A0A142X8B2-F1
#
_cell.length_a   1.000
_cell.length_b   1.000
_cell.length_c   1.000
_cell.angle_alpha   90.00
_cell.angle_beta   90.00
_cell.angle_gamma   90.00
#
_symmetry.space_group_name_H-M   'P 1'
#
loop_
_entity.id
_entity.type
_entity.pdbx_description
1 polymer ?
#
loop_
_entity_poly.entity_id
_entity_poly.type
_entity_poly.pdbx_seq_one_letter_code
_entity_poly.pdbx_strand_id
1 'polypeptide(L)'
;MTPLLLSLALTSPAQPPVYTPPVTLAPRVTLQPQITPAPVYRPVVVVPVPVVVNPVVPVPVGPRAVTLSEFSRFFTPTPGQHDVWIIHPATRQPVRVCFALPNGTLRDFEVDRRSIRFEFRNGVVDIEFRNNGTVDVRYRD
;
A
#
# COMPACT_ATOMS: atom_id res chain seq x y z
N MET A 1 53.29 -11.53 6.50
CA MET A 1 52.72 -11.89 7.82
C MET A 1 51.76 -10.75 8.18
N THR A 2 50.45 -10.86 8.30
CA THR A 2 49.50 -11.98 8.50
C THR A 2 48.09 -11.40 8.19
N PRO A 3 47.17 -12.10 7.50
CA PRO A 3 45.80 -11.63 7.33
C PRO A 3 44.92 -12.12 8.49
N LEU A 4 44.08 -11.25 9.06
CA LEU A 4 43.02 -11.65 10.00
C LEU A 4 41.66 -11.53 9.32
N LEU A 5 41.20 -12.69 8.84
CA LEU A 5 39.81 -12.99 8.51
C LEU A 5 39.03 -13.15 9.82
N LEU A 6 37.94 -12.41 10.00
CA LEU A 6 36.92 -12.70 11.02
C LEU A 6 35.57 -12.93 10.34
N SER A 7 35.29 -14.20 10.08
CA SER A 7 33.99 -14.71 9.66
C SER A 7 33.06 -14.80 10.87
N LEU A 8 31.97 -14.03 10.88
CA LEU A 8 30.87 -14.20 11.84
C LEU A 8 29.71 -14.91 11.14
N ALA A 9 29.64 -16.22 11.34
CA ALA A 9 28.45 -17.02 11.08
C ALA A 9 27.56 -16.98 12.34
N LEU A 10 26.33 -16.45 12.22
CA LEU A 10 25.30 -16.65 13.24
C LEU A 10 24.01 -17.19 12.61
N THR A 11 23.92 -18.51 12.72
CA THR A 11 22.78 -19.38 13.06
C THR A 11 21.34 -18.84 12.97
N SER A 12 20.52 -19.62 12.28
CA SER A 12 19.10 -19.46 11.94
C SER A 12 18.14 -19.52 13.13
N PRO A 13 16.96 -18.85 13.07
CA PRO A 13 15.80 -19.29 13.84
C PRO A 13 15.12 -20.48 13.13
N ALA A 14 15.07 -21.62 13.82
CA ALA A 14 14.28 -22.77 13.43
C ALA A 14 12.78 -22.44 13.48
N GLN A 15 12.05 -22.68 12.39
CA GLN A 15 10.58 -22.60 12.41
C GLN A 15 10.01 -23.78 13.21
N PRO A 16 9.04 -23.57 14.11
CA PRO A 16 8.34 -24.67 14.76
C PRO A 16 7.47 -25.42 13.74
N PRO A 17 7.29 -26.75 13.90
CA PRO A 17 6.44 -27.54 13.02
C PRO A 17 4.97 -27.09 13.13
N VAL A 18 4.35 -26.85 11.97
CA VAL A 18 2.92 -26.56 11.85
C VAL A 18 2.14 -27.87 12.04
N TYR A 19 1.36 -27.94 13.12
CA TYR A 19 0.41 -29.02 13.34
C TYR A 19 -0.86 -28.76 12.52
N THR A 20 -1.09 -29.53 11.46
CA THR A 20 -2.39 -29.60 10.79
C THR A 20 -3.30 -30.59 11.55
N PRO A 21 -4.49 -30.19 12.00
CA PRO A 21 -5.42 -31.11 12.64
C PRO A 21 -5.91 -32.16 11.62
N PRO A 22 -6.16 -33.41 12.05
CA PRO A 22 -6.71 -34.44 11.20
C PRO A 22 -8.14 -34.10 10.78
N VAL A 23 -8.41 -34.19 9.48
CA VAL A 23 -9.76 -34.08 8.91
C VAL A 23 -10.53 -35.34 9.26
N THR A 24 -11.49 -35.22 10.17
CA THR A 24 -12.42 -36.30 10.50
C THR A 24 -13.42 -36.49 9.36
N LEU A 25 -13.24 -37.55 8.56
CA LEU A 25 -14.23 -37.99 7.58
C LEU A 25 -15.42 -38.62 8.32
N ALA A 26 -16.62 -38.07 8.13
CA ALA A 26 -17.84 -38.57 8.73
C ALA A 26 -18.21 -39.98 8.18
N PRO A 27 -18.91 -40.81 8.96
CA PRO A 27 -19.16 -42.22 8.63
C PRO A 27 -20.17 -42.38 7.48
N ARG A 28 -19.91 -43.41 6.65
CA ARG A 28 -20.80 -43.93 5.60
C ARG A 28 -22.25 -44.06 6.09
N VAL A 29 -23.15 -43.31 5.46
CA VAL A 29 -24.60 -43.52 5.56
C VAL A 29 -24.99 -44.63 4.60
N THR A 30 -25.61 -45.67 5.15
CA THR A 30 -26.17 -46.83 4.45
C THR A 30 -27.36 -46.39 3.59
N LEU A 31 -27.32 -46.69 2.28
CA LEU A 31 -28.42 -46.41 1.36
C LEU A 31 -29.58 -47.40 1.61
N GLN A 32 -30.71 -46.89 2.10
CA GLN A 32 -32.00 -47.57 2.04
C GLN A 32 -32.69 -47.20 0.71
N PRO A 33 -33.19 -48.17 -0.08
CA PRO A 33 -33.97 -47.86 -1.27
C PRO A 33 -35.37 -47.43 -0.83
N GLN A 34 -35.61 -46.13 -0.76
CA GLN A 34 -36.96 -45.58 -0.67
C GLN A 34 -37.57 -45.59 -2.07
N ILE A 35 -38.66 -46.36 -2.24
CA ILE A 35 -39.50 -46.33 -3.43
C ILE A 35 -40.35 -45.06 -3.33
N THR A 36 -39.90 -44.01 -4.00
CA THR A 36 -40.60 -42.71 -4.05
C THR A 36 -41.72 -42.77 -5.10
N PRO A 37 -42.98 -42.43 -4.76
CA PRO A 37 -44.04 -42.31 -5.75
C PRO A 37 -43.73 -41.16 -6.72
N ALA A 38 -43.96 -41.40 -8.01
CA ALA A 38 -43.67 -40.45 -9.08
C ALA A 38 -44.41 -39.11 -8.86
N PRO A 39 -43.72 -37.96 -8.90
CA PRO A 39 -44.37 -36.66 -8.75
C PRO A 39 -45.20 -36.34 -10.00
N VAL A 40 -46.45 -35.95 -9.78
CA VAL A 40 -47.33 -35.38 -10.80
C VAL A 40 -46.71 -34.06 -11.27
N TYR A 41 -46.25 -34.03 -12.51
CA TYR A 41 -45.73 -32.81 -13.15
C TYR A 41 -46.87 -31.81 -13.36
N ARG A 42 -46.91 -30.77 -12.51
CA ARG A 42 -47.61 -29.53 -12.86
C ARG A 42 -46.65 -28.65 -13.67
N PRO A 43 -47.08 -28.03 -14.78
CA PRO A 43 -46.25 -27.08 -15.50
C PRO A 43 -45.89 -25.91 -14.57
N VAL A 44 -44.60 -25.81 -14.23
CA VAL A 44 -44.04 -24.70 -13.47
C VAL A 44 -44.01 -23.50 -14.40
N VAL A 45 -44.87 -22.52 -14.12
CA VAL A 45 -44.75 -21.18 -14.72
C VAL A 45 -43.52 -20.52 -14.10
N VAL A 46 -42.42 -20.46 -14.84
CA VAL A 46 -41.20 -19.77 -14.43
C VAL A 46 -41.47 -18.27 -14.49
N VAL A 47 -41.84 -17.68 -13.37
CA VAL A 47 -41.87 -16.22 -13.22
C VAL A 47 -40.41 -15.76 -13.12
N PRO A 48 -39.92 -14.88 -14.01
CA PRO A 48 -38.55 -14.38 -13.92
C PRO A 48 -38.38 -13.62 -12.60
N VAL A 49 -37.51 -14.13 -11.73
CA VAL A 49 -37.12 -13.45 -10.49
C VAL A 49 -36.40 -12.15 -10.89
N PRO A 50 -36.84 -10.98 -10.42
CA PRO A 50 -36.14 -9.73 -10.70
C PRO A 50 -34.71 -9.82 -10.17
N VAL A 51 -33.72 -9.71 -11.05
CA VAL A 51 -32.32 -9.59 -10.65
C VAL A 51 -32.17 -8.24 -9.95
N VAL A 52 -32.08 -8.27 -8.62
CA VAL A 52 -31.74 -7.08 -7.83
C VAL A 52 -30.27 -6.78 -8.11
N VAL A 53 -30.02 -5.84 -9.01
CA VAL A 53 -28.69 -5.28 -9.22
C VAL A 53 -28.38 -4.44 -7.99
N ASN A 54 -27.58 -4.98 -7.06
CA ASN A 54 -27.08 -4.17 -5.94
C ASN A 54 -26.28 -3.00 -6.54
N PRO A 55 -26.62 -1.75 -6.22
CA PRO A 55 -25.85 -0.60 -6.68
C PRO A 55 -24.42 -0.73 -6.12
N VAL A 56 -23.44 -0.73 -7.03
CA VAL A 56 -22.03 -0.68 -6.67
C VAL A 56 -21.80 0.63 -5.94
N VAL A 57 -21.59 0.57 -4.62
CA VAL A 57 -21.26 1.75 -3.82
C VAL A 57 -19.86 2.21 -4.24
N PRO A 58 -19.67 3.47 -4.66
CA PRO A 58 -18.35 3.99 -4.96
C PRO A 58 -17.47 3.90 -3.71
N VAL A 59 -16.39 3.12 -3.77
CA VAL A 59 -15.39 3.10 -2.71
C VAL A 59 -14.74 4.49 -2.68
N PRO A 60 -14.69 5.19 -1.52
CA PRO A 60 -13.99 6.45 -1.41
C PRO A 60 -12.52 6.24 -1.78
N VAL A 61 -12.10 6.81 -2.91
CA VAL A 61 -10.70 6.82 -3.30
C VAL A 61 -10.01 7.79 -2.35
N GLY A 62 -9.35 7.27 -1.32
CA GLY A 62 -8.55 8.07 -0.40
C GLY A 62 -7.46 8.85 -1.14
N PRO A 63 -6.86 9.89 -0.52
CA PRO A 63 -5.79 10.66 -1.15
C PRO A 63 -4.68 9.72 -1.61
N ARG A 64 -4.37 9.77 -2.91
CA ARG A 64 -3.38 8.88 -3.53
C ARG A 64 -2.00 9.33 -3.08
N ALA A 65 -1.40 8.58 -2.16
CA ALA A 65 -0.01 8.77 -1.78
C ALA A 65 0.90 8.38 -2.95
N VAL A 66 1.89 9.22 -3.25
CA VAL A 66 2.86 9.00 -4.34
C VAL A 66 4.24 8.67 -3.77
N THR A 67 5.00 7.82 -4.45
CA THR A 67 6.41 7.62 -4.13
C THR A 67 7.24 8.85 -4.50
N LEU A 68 8.44 9.00 -3.95
CA LEU A 68 9.35 10.11 -4.31
C LEU A 68 9.66 10.15 -5.83
N SER A 69 9.81 8.99 -6.46
CA SER A 69 10.07 8.90 -7.90
C SER A 69 8.85 9.25 -8.76
N GLU A 70 7.64 9.05 -8.26
CA GLU A 70 6.42 9.53 -8.92
C GLU A 70 6.24 11.03 -8.67
N PHE A 71 6.52 11.49 -7.45
CA PHE A 71 6.49 12.90 -7.10
C PHE A 71 7.36 13.72 -8.03
N SER A 72 8.61 13.32 -8.30
CA SER A 72 9.50 14.04 -9.22
C SER A 72 8.98 14.13 -10.67
N ARG A 73 8.12 13.20 -11.09
CA ARG A 73 7.56 13.17 -12.45
C ARG A 73 6.30 14.01 -12.59
N PHE A 74 5.48 14.07 -11.55
CA PHE A 74 4.17 14.72 -11.60
C PHE A 74 4.12 16.08 -10.91
N PHE A 75 5.08 16.36 -10.02
CA PHE A 75 5.10 17.61 -9.28
C PHE A 75 5.72 18.72 -10.11
N THR A 76 4.94 19.77 -10.36
CA THR A 76 5.43 21.02 -10.93
C THR A 76 5.63 22.01 -9.78
N PRO A 77 6.88 22.40 -9.46
CA PRO A 77 7.16 23.35 -8.39
C PRO A 77 6.59 24.74 -8.73
N THR A 78 5.45 25.07 -8.13
CA THR A 78 4.85 26.41 -8.20
C THR A 78 5.00 27.13 -6.86
N PRO A 79 5.16 28.46 -6.83
CA PRO A 79 5.17 29.20 -5.57
C PRO A 79 3.86 29.04 -4.79
N GLY A 80 3.93 29.02 -3.46
CA GLY A 80 2.76 28.90 -2.58
C GLY A 80 2.80 27.69 -1.66
N GLN A 81 1.68 27.43 -0.98
CA GLN A 81 1.54 26.30 -0.06
C GLN A 81 1.15 25.02 -0.80
N HIS A 82 1.86 23.94 -0.50
CA HIS A 82 1.61 22.61 -1.04
C HIS A 82 1.29 21.64 0.07
N ASP A 83 0.34 20.77 -0.20
CA ASP A 83 -0.08 19.68 0.68
C ASP A 83 -0.16 18.40 -0.13
N VAL A 84 0.81 17.51 0.09
CA VAL A 84 1.00 16.31 -0.71
C VAL A 84 1.14 15.07 0.17
N TRP A 85 0.52 13.99 -0.26
CA TRP A 85 0.67 12.68 0.37
C TRP A 85 1.81 11.93 -0.31
N ILE A 86 2.88 11.67 0.43
CA ILE A 86 4.07 10.98 -0.07
C ILE A 86 4.22 9.66 0.69
N ILE A 87 4.59 8.59 0.01
CA ILE A 87 4.95 7.33 0.65
C ILE A 87 6.36 7.48 1.23
N HIS A 88 6.46 7.43 2.55
CA HIS A 88 7.73 7.59 3.26
C HIS A 88 8.71 6.46 2.86
N PRO A 89 9.94 6.76 2.42
CA PRO A 89 10.85 5.77 1.83
C PRO A 89 11.29 4.67 2.81
N ALA A 90 11.46 5.01 4.10
CA ALA A 90 11.83 4.04 5.15
C ALA A 90 10.63 3.22 5.68
N THR A 91 9.58 3.86 6.17
CA THR A 91 8.44 3.18 6.81
C THR A 91 7.43 2.61 5.82
N ARG A 92 7.48 3.01 4.54
CA ARG A 92 6.51 2.65 3.49
C ARG A 92 5.08 3.05 3.79
N GLN A 93 4.88 3.99 4.72
CA GLN A 93 3.56 4.51 5.07
C GLN A 93 3.31 5.86 4.39
N PRO A 94 2.06 6.17 3.99
CA PRO A 94 1.68 7.49 3.56
C PRO A 94 1.92 8.54 4.65
N VAL A 95 2.61 9.61 4.31
CA VAL A 95 2.82 10.78 5.17
C VAL A 95 2.36 12.03 4.43
N ARG A 96 1.63 12.88 5.14
CA ARG A 96 1.21 14.20 4.64
C ARG A 96 2.36 15.17 4.85
N VAL A 97 2.84 15.78 3.77
CA VAL A 97 3.93 16.75 3.80
C VAL A 97 3.37 18.10 3.36
N CYS A 98 3.37 19.05 4.29
CA CYS A 98 2.95 20.43 4.04
C CYS A 98 4.20 21.32 3.98
N PHE A 99 4.39 22.03 2.88
CA PHE A 99 5.51 22.96 2.73
C PHE A 99 5.11 24.14 1.85
N ALA A 100 5.71 25.30 2.09
CA ALA A 100 5.59 26.46 1.23
C ALA A 100 6.80 26.58 0.30
N LEU A 101 6.58 26.82 -0.99
CA LEU A 101 7.64 27.20 -1.93
C LEU A 101 7.70 28.73 -2.03
N PRO A 102 8.90 29.34 -1.91
CA PRO A 102 9.04 30.78 -2.00
C PRO A 102 8.71 31.30 -3.40
N ASN A 103 8.33 32.57 -3.48
CA ASN A 103 8.22 33.26 -4.76
C ASN A 103 9.62 33.42 -5.37
N GLY A 104 9.82 32.94 -6.59
CA GLY A 104 11.12 33.08 -7.25
C GLY A 104 11.26 32.19 -8.48
N THR A 105 12.40 32.33 -9.15
CA THR A 105 12.80 31.40 -10.22
C THR A 105 13.45 30.20 -9.58
N LEU A 106 12.87 29.02 -9.81
CA LEU A 106 13.49 27.75 -9.50
C LEU A 106 14.76 27.59 -10.35
N ARG A 107 15.89 27.34 -9.68
CA ARG A 107 17.18 27.05 -10.33
C ARG A 107 17.36 25.57 -10.52
N ASP A 108 17.07 24.80 -9.49
CA ASP A 108 17.28 23.36 -9.49
C ASP A 108 16.22 22.66 -8.64
N PHE A 109 15.91 21.43 -9.03
CA PHE A 109 14.97 20.55 -8.35
C PHE A 109 15.51 19.14 -8.37
N GLU A 110 15.93 18.68 -7.19
CA GLU A 110 16.55 17.38 -7.00
C GLU A 110 15.71 16.53 -6.07
N VAL A 111 15.46 15.28 -6.47
CA VAL A 111 14.79 14.29 -5.65
C VAL A 111 15.73 13.12 -5.44
N ASP A 112 16.11 12.95 -4.19
CA ASP A 112 16.98 11.90 -3.71
C ASP A 112 16.17 10.73 -3.14
N ARG A 113 16.87 9.68 -2.69
CA ARG A 113 16.23 8.52 -2.06
C ARG A 113 15.47 8.85 -0.77
N ARG A 114 15.86 9.90 -0.07
CA ARG A 114 15.32 10.30 1.24
C ARG A 114 15.21 11.80 1.44
N SER A 115 15.40 12.59 0.39
CA SER A 115 15.32 14.04 0.46
C SER A 115 14.72 14.61 -0.82
N ILE A 116 14.07 15.75 -0.69
CA ILE A 116 13.63 16.56 -1.82
C ILE A 116 14.20 17.95 -1.59
N ARG A 117 14.97 18.46 -2.56
CA ARG A 117 15.58 19.78 -2.48
C ARG A 117 15.08 20.66 -3.62
N PHE A 118 14.59 21.83 -3.25
CA PHE A 118 14.23 22.89 -4.17
C PHE A 118 15.20 24.05 -4.00
N GLU A 119 15.95 24.37 -5.04
CA GLU A 119 16.85 25.51 -5.05
C GLU A 119 16.21 26.65 -5.84
N PHE A 120 15.94 27.76 -5.17
CA PHE A 120 15.47 29.00 -5.78
C PHE A 120 16.60 30.03 -5.78
N ARG A 121 16.44 31.07 -6.58
CA ARG A 121 17.40 32.20 -6.59
C ARG A 121 17.54 32.88 -5.22
N ASN A 122 16.51 32.83 -4.39
CA ASN A 122 16.36 33.56 -3.14
C ASN A 122 16.19 32.65 -1.91
N GLY A 123 16.53 31.36 -2.02
CA GLY A 123 16.46 30.44 -0.91
C GLY A 123 16.44 28.98 -1.34
N VAL A 124 16.53 28.08 -0.37
CA VAL A 124 16.51 26.63 -0.53
C VAL A 124 15.47 26.04 0.40
N VAL A 125 14.60 25.19 -0.13
CA VAL A 125 13.66 24.38 0.64
C VAL A 125 14.11 22.93 0.58
N ASP A 126 14.35 22.33 1.73
CA ASP A 126 14.87 20.97 1.85
C ASP A 126 13.93 20.14 2.72
N ILE A 127 13.47 19.02 2.18
CA ILE A 127 12.53 18.10 2.83
C ILE A 127 13.26 16.78 3.05
N GLU A 128 13.53 16.43 4.30
CA GLU A 128 14.27 15.23 4.69
C GLU A 128 13.35 14.19 5.33
N PHE A 129 13.38 12.95 4.81
CA PHE A 129 12.63 11.81 5.33
C PHE A 129 13.51 10.95 6.24
N ARG A 130 13.34 11.09 7.56
CA ARG A 130 14.15 10.41 8.57
C ARG A 130 13.74 8.95 8.75
N ASN A 131 14.67 8.11 9.21
CA ASN A 131 14.42 6.66 9.35
C ASN A 131 13.28 6.31 10.35
N ASN A 132 12.99 7.19 11.29
CA ASN A 132 11.92 7.03 12.28
C ASN A 132 10.53 7.39 11.75
N GLY A 133 10.39 7.74 10.46
CA GLY A 133 9.11 8.14 9.86
C GLY A 133 8.80 9.63 9.97
N THR A 134 9.67 10.41 10.62
CA THR A 134 9.51 11.87 10.70
C THR A 134 9.97 12.54 9.41
N VAL A 135 9.23 13.56 8.99
CA VAL A 135 9.61 14.45 7.88
C VAL A 135 10.05 15.78 8.46
N ASP A 136 11.22 16.25 8.06
CA ASP A 136 11.80 17.52 8.48
C ASP A 136 11.83 18.47 7.29
N VAL A 137 11.26 19.66 7.43
CA VAL A 137 11.21 20.67 6.36
C VAL A 137 12.04 21.86 6.80
N ARG A 138 13.12 22.14 6.08
CA ARG A 138 14.06 23.22 6.39
C ARG A 138 14.00 24.29 5.32
N TYR A 139 13.98 25.54 5.77
CA TYR A 139 14.03 26.74 4.95
C TYR A 139 15.38 27.41 5.17
N ARG A 140 16.09 27.71 4.09
CA ARG A 140 17.36 28.46 4.10
C ARG A 140 17.23 29.62 3.14
N ASP A 141 17.58 30.82 3.57
CA ASP A 141 17.55 32.05 2.75
C ASP A 141 18.93 32.38 2.16
#